data_AF-A0A2D6PCY4-F1
#
_entry.id   AF-A0A2D6PCY4-F1
#
_cell.length_a   1.000
_cell.length_b   1.000
_cell.length_c   1.000
_cell.angle_alpha   90.00
_cell.angle_beta   90.00
_cell.angle_gamma   90.00
#
_symmetry.space_group_name_H-M   'P 1'
#
loop_
_entity.id
_entity.type
_entity.pdbx_description
1 polymer ?
#
loop_
_entity_poly.entity_id
_entity_poly.type
_entity_poly.pdbx_seq_one_letter_code
_entity_poly.pdbx_strand_id
1 'polypeptide(L)' 'MTIKITKDMTLGDIVMKHPEAAEIMLKYGLHCIGCHVANWETVEQGAMAHGMNEKEIAEMIQKINKAINKK' A
#
# COMPACT_ATOMS: atom_id res chain seq x y z
N MET A 1 -1.59 -11.09 -17.16
CA MET A 1 -2.72 -10.35 -16.53
C MET A 1 -2.10 -9.22 -15.74
N THR A 2 -2.45 -7.97 -16.03
CA THR A 2 -1.87 -6.81 -15.33
C THR A 2 -2.48 -6.71 -13.94
N ILE A 3 -1.67 -6.86 -12.89
CA ILE A 3 -2.15 -6.72 -11.51
C ILE A 3 -2.27 -5.21 -11.22
N LYS A 4 -3.42 -4.78 -10.70
CA LYS A 4 -3.71 -3.37 -10.43
C LYS A 4 -4.19 -3.19 -8.99
N ILE A 5 -3.28 -2.72 -8.14
CA ILE A 5 -3.58 -2.25 -6.78
C ILE A 5 -4.33 -0.93 -6.86
N THR A 6 -5.38 -0.79 -6.06
CA THR A 6 -6.16 0.44 -5.90
C THR A 6 -6.15 0.90 -4.44
N LYS A 7 -6.62 2.13 -4.20
CA LYS A 7 -6.61 2.75 -2.87
C LYS A 7 -7.63 2.13 -1.90
N ASP A 8 -8.65 1.46 -2.45
CA ASP A 8 -9.74 0.81 -1.71
C ASP A 8 -9.37 -0.59 -1.23
N MET A 9 -8.24 -1.14 -1.68
CA MET A 9 -7.74 -2.43 -1.22
C MET A 9 -7.18 -2.33 0.18
N THR A 10 -7.30 -3.39 0.97
CA THR A 10 -6.71 -3.43 2.31
C THR A 10 -5.21 -3.60 2.24
N LEU A 11 -4.52 -2.94 3.17
CA LEU A 11 -3.07 -3.03 3.32
C LEU A 11 -2.61 -4.48 3.56
N GLY A 12 -3.35 -5.22 4.40
CA GLY A 12 -3.08 -6.64 4.69
C GLY A 12 -3.15 -7.52 3.44
N ASP A 13 -4.21 -7.40 2.64
CA ASP A 13 -4.37 -8.21 1.42
C ASP A 13 -3.26 -7.95 0.42
N ILE A 14 -2.84 -6.69 0.28
CA ILE A 14 -1.77 -6.30 -0.63
C ILE A 14 -0.45 -6.94 -0.19
N VAL A 15 -0.07 -6.81 1.09
CA VAL A 15 1.19 -7.34 1.60
C VAL A 15 1.22 -8.87 1.58
N MET A 16 0.09 -9.53 1.88
CA MET A 16 -0.02 -10.99 1.81
C MET A 16 0.20 -11.53 0.40
N LYS A 17 -0.35 -10.85 -0.62
CA LYS A 17 -0.22 -11.26 -2.03
C LYS A 17 1.09 -10.77 -2.66
N HIS A 18 1.59 -9.63 -2.22
CA HIS A 18 2.74 -8.93 -2.77
C HIS A 18 3.64 -8.42 -1.63
N PRO A 19 4.48 -9.28 -1.05
CA PRO A 19 5.40 -8.89 0.03
C PRO A 19 6.31 -7.72 -0.34
N GLU A 20 6.66 -7.58 -1.63
CA GLU A 20 7.43 -6.44 -2.16
C GLU A 20 6.73 -5.08 -1.98
N ALA A 21 5.40 -5.05 -1.84
CA ALA A 21 4.65 -3.82 -1.62
C ALA A 21 4.92 -3.24 -0.23
N ALA A 22 5.23 -4.09 0.76
CA ALA A 22 5.51 -3.66 2.12
C ALA A 22 6.73 -2.72 2.17
N GLU A 23 7.80 -3.03 1.44
CA GLU A 23 9.00 -2.17 1.41
C GLU A 23 8.69 -0.76 0.90
N ILE A 24 7.78 -0.65 -0.08
CA ILE A 24 7.35 0.63 -0.62
C ILE A 24 6.48 1.36 0.41
N MET A 25 5.51 0.68 1.01
CA MET A 25 4.64 1.27 2.04
C MET A 25 5.43 1.79 3.24
N LEU A 26 6.46 1.06 3.68
CA LEU A 26 7.37 1.48 4.74
C LEU A 26 8.09 2.80 4.39
N LYS A 27 8.59 2.94 3.15
CA LYS A 27 9.24 4.18 2.66
C LYS A 27 8.30 5.38 2.64
N TYR A 28 6.99 5.14 2.54
CA TYR A 28 5.96 6.18 2.60
C TYR A 28 5.46 6.46 4.03
N GLY A 29 5.99 5.79 5.05
CA GLY A 29 5.67 6.07 6.45
C GLY A 29 4.70 5.08 7.10
N LEU A 30 4.21 4.08 6.36
CA LEU A 30 3.32 3.02 6.88
C LEU A 30 4.11 1.95 7.65
N HIS A 31 4.84 2.35 8.68
CA HIS A 31 5.61 1.44 9.54
C HIS A 31 4.71 0.44 10.30
N CYS A 32 3.45 0.81 10.51
CA CYS A 32 2.45 0.00 11.20
C CYS A 32 1.84 -1.10 10.31
N ILE A 33 2.32 -1.30 9.08
CA ILE A 33 1.74 -2.26 8.11
C ILE A 33 1.65 -3.71 8.63
N GLY A 34 2.46 -4.07 9.63
CA GLY A 34 2.42 -5.37 10.32
C GLY A 34 1.56 -5.43 11.59
N CYS A 35 0.87 -4.34 11.95
CA CYS A 35 -0.03 -4.28 13.10
C CYS A 35 -1.37 -4.96 12.76
N HIS A 36 -1.97 -5.64 13.74
CA HIS A 36 -3.27 -6.31 13.57
C HIS A 36 -4.37 -5.35 13.07
N VAL A 37 -4.28 -4.05 13.41
CA VAL A 37 -5.23 -3.03 12.98
C VAL A 37 -5.06 -2.70 11.50
N ALA A 38 -3.81 -2.53 11.04
CA ALA A 38 -3.50 -2.15 9.66
C ALA A 38 -3.96 -3.19 8.63
N ASN A 39 -4.11 -4.46 9.02
CA ASN A 39 -4.62 -5.49 8.11
C ASN A 39 -6.04 -5.21 7.59
N TRP A 40 -6.84 -4.45 8.32
CA TRP A 40 -8.24 -4.15 7.97
C TRP A 40 -8.44 -2.76 7.37
N GLU A 41 -7.40 -1.92 7.37
CA GLU A 41 -7.46 -0.57 6.80
C GLU A 41 -7.20 -0.62 5.29
N THR A 42 -7.94 0.21 4.55
CA THR A 42 -7.61 0.44 3.14
C THR A 42 -6.31 1.22 3.01
N VAL A 43 -5.68 1.17 1.82
CA VAL A 43 -4.50 1.98 1.52
C VAL A 43 -4.77 3.46 1.77
N GLU A 44 -5.92 3.96 1.33
CA GLU A 44 -6.31 5.34 1.53
C GLU A 44 -6.45 5.69 3.01
N GLN A 45 -7.18 4.88 3.79
CA GLN A 45 -7.42 5.13 5.21
C GLN A 45 -6.10 5.14 6.00
N GLY A 46 -5.29 4.09 5.84
CA GLY A 46 -4.01 4.00 6.54
C GLY A 46 -3.06 5.12 6.13
N ALA A 47 -3.02 5.47 4.84
CA ALA A 47 -2.15 6.56 4.39
C ALA A 47 -2.59 7.93 4.89
N MET A 48 -3.88 8.23 4.86
CA MET A 48 -4.43 9.49 5.37
C MET A 48 -4.28 9.62 6.89
N ALA A 49 -4.46 8.53 7.64
CA ALA A 49 -4.23 8.50 9.09
C ALA A 49 -2.77 8.85 9.47
N HIS A 50 -1.84 8.63 8.53
CA HIS A 50 -0.43 8.96 8.66
C HIS A 50 -0.05 10.28 7.96
N GLY A 51 -1.03 11.11 7.57
CA GLY A 51 -0.81 12.47 7.07
C GLY A 51 -0.49 12.58 5.58
N MET A 52 -0.61 11.50 4.81
CA MET A 52 -0.43 11.55 3.35
C MET A 52 -1.63 12.20 2.68
N ASN A 53 -1.36 13.00 1.65
CA ASN A 53 -2.39 13.54 0.77
C ASN A 53 -2.68 12.61 -0.43
N GLU A 54 -3.75 12.90 -1.17
CA GLU A 54 -4.17 12.09 -2.32
C GLU A 54 -3.08 11.88 -3.37
N LYS A 55 -2.20 12.87 -3.56
CA LYS A 55 -1.09 12.79 -4.52
C LYS A 55 -0.04 11.79 -4.05
N GLU A 56 0.34 11.83 -2.78
CA GLU A 56 1.31 10.89 -2.19
C GLU A 56 0.77 9.46 -2.22
N ILE A 57 -0.53 9.29 -1.94
CA ILE A 57 -1.22 8.00 -2.02
C ILE A 57 -1.18 7.46 -3.46
N ALA A 58 -1.53 8.30 -4.45
CA ALA A 58 -1.50 7.92 -5.85
C ALA A 58 -0.07 7.53 -6.30
N GLU A 59 0.95 8.28 -5.90
CA GLU A 59 2.35 7.98 -6.21
C GLU A 59 2.81 6.65 -5.58
N MET A 60 2.44 6.40 -4.33
CA MET A 60 2.71 5.13 -3.65
C MET A 60 2.09 3.95 -4.40
N ILE A 61 0.81 4.05 -4.74
CA ILE A 61 0.08 3.01 -5.50
C ILE A 61 0.72 2.78 -6.87
N GLN A 62 1.15 3.84 -7.56
CA GLN A 62 1.85 3.70 -8.84
C GLN A 62 3.19 2.96 -8.67
N LYS A 63 3.96 3.27 -7.63
CA LYS A 63 5.23 2.56 -7.35
C LYS A 63 4.99 1.08 -7.03
N ILE A 64 3.98 0.77 -6.23
CA ILE A 64 3.58 -0.61 -5.92
C ILE A 64 3.21 -1.35 -7.22
N ASN A 65 2.32 -0.78 -8.03
CA ASN A 65 1.91 -1.36 -9.30
C ASN A 65 3.10 -1.58 -10.26
N LYS A 66 4.07 -0.67 -10.27
CA LYS A 66 5.28 -0.83 -11.07
C LYS A 66 6.19 -1.94 -10.54
N ALA A 67 6.29 -2.13 -9.23
CA ALA A 67 7.11 -3.18 -8.63
C ALA A 67 6.53 -4.57 -8.89
N ILE A 68 5.22 -4.76 -8.69
CA ILE A 68 4.56 -6.06 -8.85
C ILE A 68 4.50 -6.54 -10.30
N ASN A 69 4.39 -5.62 -11.28
CA ASN A 69 4.33 -5.96 -12.71
C ASN A 69 5.72 -6.04 -13.37
N LYS A 70 6.81 -5.83 -12.60
CA LYS A 70 8.20 -5.98 -13.08
C LYS A 70 8.80 -7.36 -12.76
N LYS A 71 8.08 -8.21 -12.04
CA LYS A 71 8.35 -9.65 -11.93
C LYS A 71 7.96 -10.36 -13.22
#